data_AF-A0AAN9T532-F1
#
_entry.id   AF-A0AAN9T532-F1
#
_cell.length_a   1.000
_cell.length_b   1.000
_cell.length_c   1.000
_cell.angle_alpha   90.00
_cell.angle_beta   90.00
_cell.angle_gamma   90.00
#
_symmetry.space_group_name_H-M   'P 1'
#
loop_
_entity.id
_entity.type
_entity.pdbx_description
1 polymer ?
#
loop_
_entity_poly.entity_id
_entity_poly.type
_entity_poly.pdbx_seq_one_letter_code
_entity_poly.pdbx_strand_id
1 'polypeptide(L)'
;MAVLLTITCEIPITSSLVLRAREESYNGNVLFFLKVDRKQMGAYLCIASNDVPPAVSKRIILTVNFPPDIRVPNQLLGAPLYTDVDLECFVEAYPYAVANWQKGGSNKDILFNG
;
A
#
# COMPACT_ATOMS: atom_id res chain seq x y z
N MET A 1 -5.23 7.58 15.34
CA MET A 1 -5.95 8.64 14.59
C MET A 1 -6.76 7.98 13.48
N ALA A 2 -8.06 8.21 13.40
CA ALA A 2 -8.85 7.85 12.23
C ALA A 2 -8.80 9.03 11.27
N VAL A 3 -8.14 8.87 10.13
CA VAL A 3 -8.17 9.87 9.06
C VAL A 3 -9.39 9.51 8.20
N LEU A 4 -10.41 10.36 8.21
CA LEU A 4 -11.49 10.29 7.23
C LEU A 4 -10.89 10.71 5.89
N LEU A 5 -10.86 9.81 4.92
CA LEU A 5 -10.40 10.11 3.57
C LEU A 5 -11.57 10.03 2.61
N THR A 6 -11.57 10.93 1.63
CA THR A 6 -12.58 11.00 0.59
C THR A 6 -11.92 10.98 -0.77
N ILE A 7 -12.46 10.14 -1.66
CA ILE A 7 -12.14 10.20 -3.09
C ILE A 7 -13.30 10.92 -3.76
N THR A 8 -13.04 12.13 -4.26
CA THR A 8 -13.99 12.88 -5.08
C THR A 8 -13.64 12.72 -6.55
N CYS A 9 -14.65 12.42 -7.34
CA CYS A 9 -14.53 12.34 -8.77
C CYS A 9 -15.25 13.49 -9.45
N GLU A 10 -14.47 14.32 -10.11
CA GLU A 10 -14.95 15.39 -10.96
C GLU A 10 -14.61 15.02 -12.40
N ILE A 11 -15.61 14.50 -13.11
CA ILE A 11 -15.58 14.36 -14.57
C ILE A 11 -16.55 15.40 -15.11
N PRO A 12 -16.15 16.23 -16.09
CA PRO A 12 -16.90 17.40 -16.54
C PRO A 12 -18.21 17.11 -17.30
N ILE A 13 -18.73 15.88 -17.24
CA ILE A 13 -19.99 15.52 -17.89
C ILE A 13 -21.13 15.42 -16.85
N THR A 14 -22.32 15.89 -17.21
CA THR A 14 -23.55 15.77 -16.41
C THR A 14 -24.12 14.35 -16.49
N SER A 15 -23.34 13.33 -16.10
CA SER A 15 -23.75 11.93 -16.16
C SER A 15 -23.74 11.27 -14.79
N SER A 16 -24.33 10.08 -14.73
CA SER A 16 -24.18 9.17 -13.60
C SER A 16 -22.70 8.82 -13.42
N LEU A 17 -22.19 9.00 -12.20
CA LEU A 17 -20.83 8.65 -11.82
C LEU A 17 -20.84 7.33 -11.04
N VAL A 18 -19.97 6.43 -11.44
CA VAL A 18 -19.73 5.14 -10.77
C VAL A 18 -18.26 5.06 -10.41
N LEU A 19 -17.98 5.00 -9.10
CA LEU A 19 -16.66 4.74 -8.57
C LEU A 19 -16.49 3.23 -8.41
N ARG A 20 -15.52 2.66 -9.14
CA ARG A 20 -15.15 1.25 -9.00
C ARG A 20 -13.87 1.10 -8.19
N ALA A 21 -13.95 0.25 -7.18
CA ALA A 21 -12.87 -0.11 -6.29
C ALA A 21 -12.82 -1.64 -6.23
N ARG A 22 -11.82 -2.26 -6.89
CA ARG A 22 -11.75 -3.73 -6.99
C ARG A 22 -13.05 -4.30 -7.62
N GLU A 23 -13.60 -5.39 -7.08
CA GLU A 23 -14.87 -5.99 -7.51
C GLU A 23 -16.12 -5.23 -7.03
N GLU A 24 -15.95 -4.14 -6.27
CA GLU A 24 -17.05 -3.34 -5.74
C GLU A 24 -17.30 -2.10 -6.60
N SER A 25 -18.58 -1.79 -6.83
CA SER A 25 -19.04 -0.59 -7.51
C SER A 25 -19.86 0.27 -6.56
N TYR A 26 -19.50 1.55 -6.48
CA TYR A 26 -20.21 2.56 -5.72
C TYR A 26 -20.84 3.59 -6.67
N ASN A 27 -22.13 3.84 -6.52
CA ASN A 27 -22.84 4.86 -7.28
C ASN A 27 -22.68 6.22 -6.60
N GLY A 28 -22.16 7.20 -7.34
CA GLY A 28 -21.94 8.55 -6.86
C GLY A 28 -20.56 9.09 -7.23
N ASN A 29 -20.37 10.37 -6.95
CA ASN A 29 -19.14 11.10 -7.21
C ASN A 29 -18.16 11.10 -6.03
N VAL A 30 -18.59 10.68 -4.83
CA VAL A 30 -17.76 10.71 -3.61
C VAL A 30 -17.78 9.35 -2.92
N LEU A 31 -16.60 8.78 -2.68
CA LEU A 31 -16.40 7.58 -1.86
C LEU A 31 -15.75 7.96 -0.53
N PHE A 32 -16.37 7.54 0.58
CA PHE A 32 -15.92 7.84 1.94
C PHE A 32 -15.26 6.63 2.59
N PHE A 33 -14.12 6.85 3.23
CA PHE A 33 -13.42 5.85 4.05
C PHE A 33 -13.43 6.27 5.52
N LEU A 34 -14.27 5.64 6.34
CA LEU A 34 -14.40 5.95 7.78
C LEU A 34 -13.11 5.66 8.55
N LYS A 35 -12.42 4.57 8.19
CA LYS A 35 -11.12 4.20 8.74
C LYS A 35 -10.27 3.65 7.62
N VAL A 36 -9.25 4.42 7.24
CA VAL A 36 -8.32 4.03 6.19
C VAL A 36 -7.30 3.03 6.72
N ASP A 37 -7.13 1.92 6.02
CA ASP A 37 -6.09 0.91 6.25
C ASP A 37 -5.29 0.65 4.97
N ARG A 38 -4.06 0.16 5.11
CA ARG A 38 -3.18 -0.18 3.97
C ARG A 38 -3.82 -1.16 3.00
N LYS A 39 -4.74 -2.01 3.45
CA LYS A 39 -5.52 -2.92 2.58
C LYS A 39 -6.38 -2.19 1.55
N GLN A 40 -6.72 -0.92 1.77
CA GLN A 40 -7.49 -0.09 0.85
C GLN A 40 -6.62 0.67 -0.15
N MET A 41 -5.29 0.60 -0.04
CA MET A 41 -4.39 1.12 -1.08
C MET A 41 -4.66 0.43 -2.41
N GLY A 42 -4.45 1.17 -3.50
CA GLY A 42 -4.57 0.65 -4.84
C GLY A 42 -5.15 1.65 -5.83
N ALA A 43 -5.48 1.14 -7.02
CA ALA A 43 -6.10 1.92 -8.07
C ALA A 43 -7.63 1.88 -7.95
N TYR A 44 -8.22 3.06 -8.03
CA TYR A 44 -9.65 3.31 -8.10
C TYR A 44 -9.96 3.86 -9.48
N LEU A 45 -11.09 3.47 -10.05
CA LEU A 45 -11.52 3.93 -11.36
C LEU A 45 -12.85 4.65 -11.22
N CYS A 46 -12.86 5.96 -11.45
CA CYS A 46 -14.10 6.68 -11.62
C CYS A 46 -14.55 6.58 -13.07
N ILE A 47 -15.79 6.15 -13.30
CA ILE A 47 -16.39 5.99 -14.61
C ILE A 47 -17.62 6.88 -14.69
N ALA A 48 -17.71 7.67 -15.75
CA ALA A 48 -18.87 8.47 -16.08
C ALA A 48 -19.47 7.93 -17.38
N SER A 49 -20.74 7.53 -17.33
CA SER A 49 -21.44 6.90 -18.44
C SER A 49 -22.84 7.50 -18.55
N ASN A 50 -23.26 7.77 -19.77
CA ASN A 50 -24.66 8.04 -20.15
C ASN A 50 -25.29 6.83 -20.85
N ASP A 51 -24.75 5.63 -20.59
CA ASP A 51 -25.14 4.34 -21.18
C ASP A 51 -24.96 4.24 -22.71
N VAL A 52 -24.20 5.18 -23.29
CA VAL A 52 -23.77 5.16 -24.70
C VAL A 52 -22.24 5.07 -24.77
N PRO A 53 -21.66 4.00 -25.35
CA PRO A 53 -20.20 3.88 -25.45
C PRO A 53 -19.54 4.95 -26.36
N PRO A 54 -18.28 5.36 -26.07
CA PRO A 54 -17.46 4.93 -24.94
C PRO A 54 -17.73 5.76 -23.67
N ALA A 55 -17.74 5.10 -22.52
CA ALA A 55 -17.72 5.78 -21.23
C ALA A 55 -16.35 6.45 -21.01
N VAL A 56 -16.35 7.57 -20.29
CA VAL A 56 -15.10 8.24 -19.88
C VAL A 56 -14.73 7.82 -18.48
N SER A 57 -13.44 7.71 -18.18
CA SER A 57 -12.98 7.30 -16.86
C SER A 57 -11.69 7.98 -16.42
N LYS A 58 -11.52 8.12 -15.10
CA LYS A 58 -10.34 8.69 -14.45
C LYS A 58 -9.81 7.68 -13.43
N ARG A 59 -8.53 7.32 -13.57
CA ARG A 59 -7.82 6.47 -12.61
C ARG A 59 -7.27 7.33 -11.47
N ILE A 60 -7.49 6.88 -10.23
CA ILE A 60 -7.06 7.53 -9.00
C ILE A 60 -6.23 6.50 -8.22
N ILE A 61 -5.04 6.88 -7.74
CA ILE A 61 -4.20 6.00 -6.92
C ILE A 61 -4.30 6.44 -5.47
N LEU A 62 -4.81 5.55 -4.62
CA LEU A 62 -4.85 5.77 -3.18
C LEU A 62 -3.60 5.16 -2.54
N THR A 63 -2.78 6.00 -1.92
CA THR A 63 -1.64 5.60 -1.11
C THR A 63 -1.88 5.96 0.36
N VAL A 64 -1.56 5.03 1.25
CA VAL A 64 -1.69 5.22 2.70
C VAL A 64 -0.29 5.16 3.29
N ASN A 65 0.10 6.17 4.06
CA ASN A 65 1.38 6.17 4.74
C ASN A 65 1.25 5.40 6.06
N PHE A 66 2.18 4.48 6.30
CA PHE A 66 2.22 3.70 7.54
C PHE A 66 3.66 3.38 7.93
N PRO A 67 3.95 3.30 9.24
CA PRO A 67 5.29 2.96 9.71
C PRO A 67 5.66 1.53 9.33
N PRO A 68 6.97 1.20 9.27
CA PRO A 68 7.41 -0.16 8.97
C PRO A 68 6.87 -1.17 9.98
N ASP A 69 6.26 -2.23 9.48
CA ASP A 69 5.91 -3.45 10.22
C ASP A 69 6.96 -4.51 9.90
N ILE A 70 7.72 -4.94 10.92
CA ILE A 70 8.88 -5.82 10.76
C ILE A 70 8.53 -7.18 11.35
N ARG A 71 8.67 -8.23 10.54
CA ARG A 71 8.46 -9.61 10.95
C ARG A 71 9.75 -10.40 10.76
N VAL A 72 10.23 -10.98 11.86
CA VAL A 72 11.40 -11.86 11.86
C VAL A 72 10.92 -13.28 12.10
N PRO A 73 11.00 -14.19 11.12
CA PRO A 73 10.51 -15.56 11.27
C PRO A 73 11.32 -16.33 12.32
N ASN A 74 12.64 -16.14 12.36
CA ASN A 74 13.56 -16.84 13.26
C ASN A 74 14.31 -15.83 14.13
N GLN A 75 13.95 -15.75 15.41
CA GLN A 75 14.63 -14.84 16.36
C GLN A 75 16.00 -15.36 16.82
N LEU A 76 16.23 -16.67 16.68
CA LEU A 76 17.48 -17.33 17.04
C LEU A 76 17.84 -18.33 15.95
N LEU A 77 19.04 -18.18 15.41
CA LEU A 77 19.61 -19.09 14.43
C LEU A 77 20.94 -19.60 14.96
N GLY A 78 21.17 -20.90 14.80
CA GLY A 78 22.42 -21.55 15.15
C GLY A 78 23.03 -22.17 13.90
N ALA A 79 24.35 -22.05 13.77
CA ALA A 79 25.11 -22.67 12.68
C ALA A 79 26.39 -23.28 13.26
N PRO A 80 26.87 -24.41 12.72
CA PRO A 80 28.20 -24.94 13.04
C PRO A 80 29.30 -23.91 12.82
N LEU A 81 30.47 -24.18 13.40
CA LEU A 81 31.65 -23.36 13.12
C LEU A 81 32.01 -23.47 11.64
N TYR A 82 32.39 -22.35 11.04
CA TYR A 82 32.81 -22.24 9.64
C TYR A 82 31.71 -22.53 8.61
N THR A 83 30.44 -22.32 8.98
CA THR A 83 29.30 -22.38 8.05
C THR A 83 28.56 -21.05 8.02
N ASP A 84 27.88 -20.79 6.91
CA ASP A 84 27.07 -19.59 6.72
C ASP A 84 25.69 -19.70 7.38
N VAL A 85 25.08 -18.55 7.66
CA VAL A 85 23.70 -18.44 8.15
C VAL A 85 23.00 -17.30 7.44
N ASP A 86 21.79 -17.56 6.99
CA ASP A 86 20.95 -16.55 6.35
C ASP A 86 20.04 -15.90 7.38
N LEU A 87 20.13 -14.57 7.48
CA LEU A 87 19.24 -13.78 8.31
C LEU A 87 18.12 -13.22 7.44
N GLU A 88 16.87 -13.52 7.80
CA GLU A 88 15.70 -13.07 7.06
C GLU A 88 14.86 -12.12 7.91
N CYS A 89 14.43 -11.01 7.32
CA CYS A 89 13.37 -10.17 7.88
C CYS A 89 12.44 -9.69 6.78
N PHE A 90 11.15 -9.59 7.10
CA PHE A 90 10.14 -9.04 6.22
C PHE A 90 9.76 -7.66 6.72
N VAL A 91 9.81 -6.67 5.83
CA VAL A 91 9.47 -5.28 6.14
C VAL A 91 8.32 -4.84 5.24
N GLU A 92 7.19 -4.47 5.83
CA GLU A 92 6.06 -3.87 5.13
C GLU A 92 5.97 -2.39 5.52
N ALA A 93 6.13 -1.47 4.57
CA ALA A 93 6.10 -0.03 4.82
C ALA A 93 5.66 0.77 3.59
N TYR A 94 5.06 1.94 3.80
CA TYR A 94 4.89 2.95 2.75
C TYR A 94 5.07 4.38 3.28
N PRO A 95 5.94 5.22 2.65
CA PRO A 95 6.90 4.88 1.60
C PRO A 95 7.86 3.75 2.00
N TYR A 96 8.54 3.13 1.02
CA TYR A 96 9.47 2.03 1.31
C TYR A 96 10.51 2.44 2.35
N ALA A 97 10.72 1.57 3.34
CA ALA A 97 11.69 1.78 4.40
C ALA A 97 13.10 1.38 3.94
N VAL A 98 14.11 2.04 4.50
CA VAL A 98 15.50 1.60 4.37
C VAL A 98 15.78 0.59 5.49
N ALA A 99 16.13 -0.64 5.13
CA ALA A 99 16.51 -1.69 6.07
C ALA A 99 18.03 -1.84 6.10
N ASN A 100 18.62 -1.87 7.30
CA ASN A 100 20.05 -2.10 7.50
C ASN A 100 20.24 -3.14 8.61
N TRP A 101 21.20 -4.05 8.42
CA TRP A 101 21.58 -5.03 9.43
C TRP A 101 22.61 -4.46 10.40
N GLN A 102 22.43 -4.73 11.70
CA GLN A 102 23.32 -4.26 12.78
C GLN A 102 23.69 -5.42 13.71
N LYS A 103 24.95 -5.45 14.16
CA LYS A 103 25.48 -6.44 15.10
C LYS A 103 25.83 -5.76 16.42
N GLY A 104 25.22 -6.23 17.51
CA GLY A 104 25.55 -5.80 18.88
C GLY A 104 25.29 -4.32 19.17
N GLY A 105 24.32 -3.69 18.49
CA GLY A 105 23.93 -2.30 18.72
C GLY A 105 24.96 -1.23 18.30
N SER A 106 26.08 -1.64 17.71
CA SER A 106 27.05 -0.73 17.10
C SER A 106 26.70 -0.50 15.63
N ASN A 107 26.71 0.76 15.19
CA ASN A 107 26.38 1.18 13.82
C ASN A 107 27.52 0.85 12.82
N LYS A 108 28.00 -0.39 12.86
CA LYS A 108 28.85 -0.95 11.82
C LYS A 108 27.91 -1.54 10.79
N ASP A 109 27.71 -0.80 9.70
CA ASP A 109 26.95 -1.25 8.55
C ASP A 109 27.47 -2.64 8.16
N ILE A 110 26.64 -3.66 8.37
CA ILE A 110 26.99 -4.99 7.89
C ILE A 110 26.58 -5.02 6.43
N LEU A 111 27.56 -4.84 5.56
CA LEU A 111 27.41 -5.05 4.12
C LEU A 111 27.24 -6.56 3.88
N PHE A 112 26.02 -7.06 3.99
CA PHE A 112 25.68 -8.32 3.35
C PHE A 112 25.31 -7.99 1.90
N ASN A 113 26.16 -8.41 0.97
CA ASN A 113 25.79 -8.47 -0.44
C ASN A 113 24.70 -9.55 -0.57
N GLY A 114 23.50 -9.11 -0.91
CA GLY A 114 22.37 -9.95 -1.32
C GLY A 114 21.48 -9.16 -2.25
#